data_AF-A0A851SNK4-F1
#
_entry.id   AF-A0A851SNK4-F1
#
_cell.length_a   1.000
_cell.length_b   1.000
_cell.length_c   1.000
_cell.angle_alpha   90.00
_cell.angle_beta   90.00
_cell.angle_gamma   90.00
#
_symmetry.space_group_name_H-M   'P 1'
#
loop_
_entity.id
_entity.type
_entity.pdbx_description
1 polymer ?
#
loop_
_entity_poly.entity_id
_entity_poly.type
_entity_poly.pdbx_seq_one_letter_code
_entity_poly.pdbx_strand_id
1 'polypeptide(L)'
;GQSYEIRMLDNRKLGELPEINGKLVKSIFRVVFHDRRLQYTEHQQLEGWRWNRPGDRILDIGESHLAGAGGRVPAGPHLFPPTDIPMSVGIIDPRANPTQLNTVEFLWDPAKRTSVFIQV
;
A
#
# COMPACT_ATOMS: atom_id res chain seq x y z
N GLY A 1 -0.86 -2.92 14.12
CA GLY A 1 0.04 -4.08 13.99
C GLY A 1 -0.54 -5.23 13.18
N GLN A 2 -1.87 -5.43 13.18
CA GLN A 2 -2.52 -6.42 12.32
C GLN A 2 -2.53 -5.94 10.87
N SER A 3 -2.27 -6.84 9.93
CA SER A 3 -2.44 -6.58 8.50
C SER A 3 -3.85 -6.92 8.03
N TYR A 4 -4.39 -6.12 7.11
CA TYR A 4 -5.70 -6.29 6.49
C TYR A 4 -5.56 -6.40 4.97
N GLU A 5 -6.29 -7.35 4.36
CA GLU A 5 -6.34 -7.49 2.90
C GLU A 5 -7.36 -6.53 2.27
N ILE A 6 -6.93 -5.80 1.25
CA ILE A 6 -7.78 -5.00 0.38
C ILE A 6 -7.66 -5.52 -1.05
N ARG A 7 -8.77 -6.09 -1.56
CA ARG A 7 -8.85 -6.57 -2.95
C ARG A 7 -9.19 -5.42 -3.88
N MET A 8 -8.39 -5.24 -4.93
CA MET A 8 -8.63 -4.25 -5.97
C MET A 8 -9.45 -4.89 -7.08
N LEU A 9 -10.59 -4.28 -7.42
CA LEU A 9 -11.53 -4.81 -8.40
C LEU A 9 -11.87 -3.74 -9.42
N ASP A 10 -11.86 -4.13 -10.69
CA ASP A 10 -12.48 -3.35 -11.76
C ASP A 10 -13.94 -3.80 -11.91
N ASN A 11 -14.88 -2.92 -11.59
CA ASN A 11 -16.32 -3.20 -11.67
C ASN A 11 -17.02 -2.38 -12.77
N ARG A 12 -16.25 -1.84 -13.73
CA ARG A 12 -16.79 -1.11 -14.87
C ARG A 12 -17.65 -2.01 -15.76
N LYS A 13 -18.69 -1.46 -16.36
CA LYS A 13 -19.51 -2.19 -17.34
C LYS A 13 -18.78 -2.31 -18.68
N LEU A 14 -19.12 -3.33 -19.46
CA LEU A 14 -18.57 -3.51 -20.81
C LEU A 14 -18.87 -2.27 -21.67
N GLY A 15 -17.82 -1.63 -22.19
CA GLY A 15 -17.91 -0.39 -22.98
C GLY A 15 -17.77 0.91 -22.18
N GLU A 16 -17.63 0.84 -20.85
CA GLU A 16 -17.44 2.00 -19.99
C GLU A 16 -15.94 2.34 -19.85
N LEU A 17 -15.56 3.56 -20.23
CA LEU A 17 -14.18 4.08 -20.18
C LEU A 17 -13.15 3.17 -20.89
N PRO A 18 -13.30 2.91 -22.21
CA PRO A 18 -12.37 2.06 -22.95
C PRO A 18 -10.93 2.59 -22.93
N GLU A 19 -10.72 3.88 -22.65
CA GLU A 19 -9.40 4.52 -22.60
C GLU A 19 -8.53 4.00 -21.45
N ILE A 20 -9.11 3.33 -20.46
CA ILE A 20 -8.40 2.77 -19.30
C ILE A 20 -7.94 1.33 -19.60
N ASN A 21 -8.47 0.67 -20.65
CA ASN A 21 -8.10 -0.69 -20.98
C ASN A 21 -6.61 -0.76 -21.37
N GLY A 22 -5.88 -1.68 -20.73
CA GLY A 22 -4.43 -1.83 -20.91
C GLY A 22 -3.59 -0.74 -20.23
N LYS A 23 -4.20 0.16 -19.44
CA LYS A 23 -3.47 1.14 -18.61
C LYS A 23 -3.41 0.68 -17.16
N LEU A 24 -2.29 1.04 -16.51
CA LEU A 24 -2.18 0.91 -15.06
C LEU A 24 -2.99 2.00 -14.37
N VAL A 25 -3.61 1.65 -13.26
CA VAL A 25 -4.32 2.58 -12.38
C VAL A 25 -3.45 2.87 -11.17
N LYS A 26 -3.33 4.16 -10.82
CA LYS A 26 -2.69 4.58 -9.58
C LYS A 26 -3.72 4.65 -8.46
N SER A 27 -3.47 3.93 -7.37
CA SER A 27 -4.26 4.01 -6.15
C SER A 27 -3.44 4.65 -5.03
N ILE A 28 -4.08 5.51 -4.24
CA ILE A 28 -3.50 6.19 -3.09
C ILE A 28 -4.38 5.87 -1.89
N PHE A 29 -3.82 5.18 -0.90
CA PHE A 29 -4.50 4.84 0.35
C PHE A 29 -4.03 5.78 1.45
N ARG A 30 -4.98 6.32 2.21
CA ARG A 30 -4.73 7.30 3.26
C ARG A 30 -5.55 7.00 4.51
N VAL A 31 -4.89 6.91 5.66
CA VAL A 31 -5.56 6.88 6.97
C VAL A 31 -5.78 8.31 7.42
N VAL A 32 -7.04 8.67 7.64
CA VAL A 32 -7.44 10.03 8.04
C VAL A 32 -8.44 9.97 9.19
N PHE A 33 -8.57 11.08 9.93
CA PHE A 33 -9.63 11.19 10.92
C PHE A 33 -11.00 11.24 10.26
N HIS A 34 -11.92 10.37 10.68
CA HIS A 34 -13.30 10.40 10.20
C HIS A 34 -14.07 11.60 10.77
N ASP A 35 -13.83 11.95 12.04
CA ASP A 35 -14.47 13.11 12.68
C ASP A 35 -13.93 14.43 12.09
N ARG A 36 -14.83 15.23 11.52
CA ARG A 36 -14.52 16.54 10.93
C ARG A 36 -13.82 17.49 11.91
N ARG A 37 -14.13 17.44 13.20
CA ARG A 37 -13.50 18.31 14.21
C ARG A 37 -12.01 18.00 14.35
N LEU A 38 -11.64 16.73 14.23
CA LEU A 38 -10.26 16.28 14.34
C LEU A 38 -9.46 16.50 13.04
N GLN A 39 -10.12 16.54 11.88
CA GLN A 39 -9.49 16.82 10.59
C GLN A 39 -8.79 18.19 10.56
N TYR A 40 -9.35 19.22 11.22
CA TYR A 40 -8.71 20.54 11.32
C TYR A 40 -7.37 20.50 12.07
N THR A 41 -7.20 19.52 12.95
CA THR A 41 -5.98 19.32 13.74
C THR A 41 -5.11 18.18 13.22
N GLU A 42 -5.45 17.57 12.07
CA GLU A 42 -4.78 16.37 11.56
C GLU A 42 -3.27 16.58 11.40
N HIS A 43 -2.86 17.73 10.87
CA HIS A 43 -1.43 18.06 10.74
C HIS A 43 -0.72 18.02 12.10
N GLN A 44 -1.29 18.65 13.14
CA GLN A 44 -0.70 18.66 14.48
C GLN A 44 -0.65 17.25 15.09
N GLN A 45 -1.67 16.42 14.85
CA GLN A 45 -1.70 15.04 15.31
C GLN A 45 -0.61 14.18 14.63
N LEU A 46 -0.42 14.34 13.32
CA LEU A 46 0.63 13.65 12.57
C LEU A 46 2.04 14.08 13.00
N GLU A 47 2.24 15.38 13.23
CA GLU A 47 3.48 15.95 13.76
C GLU A 47 3.80 15.40 15.16
N GLY A 48 2.79 15.42 16.05
CA GLY A 48 2.91 14.85 17.39
C GLY A 48 3.24 13.36 17.35
N TRP A 49 2.63 12.62 16.42
CA TRP A 49 2.94 11.22 16.21
C TRP A 49 4.40 11.01 15.78
N ARG A 50 4.90 11.81 14.82
CA ARG A 50 6.27 11.73 14.31
C ARG A 50 7.32 11.98 15.41
N TRP A 51 7.05 12.91 16.33
CA TRP A 51 7.93 13.20 17.46
C TRP A 51 7.93 12.11 18.53
N ASN A 52 6.79 11.48 18.78
CA ASN A 52 6.72 10.41 19.77
C ASN A 52 7.22 9.07 19.22
N ARG A 53 7.20 8.89 17.90
CA ARG A 53 7.56 7.64 17.21
C ARG A 53 8.41 7.93 15.96
N PRO A 54 9.67 8.35 16.12
CA PRO A 54 10.52 8.68 14.98
C PRO A 54 10.80 7.45 14.12
N GLY A 55 10.48 7.54 12.83
CA GLY A 55 10.76 6.48 11.85
C GLY A 55 9.65 5.44 11.67
N ASP A 56 8.70 5.35 12.60
CA ASP A 56 7.51 4.53 12.40
C ASP A 56 6.69 5.09 11.22
N ARG A 57 5.77 4.28 10.67
CA ARG A 57 4.65 4.78 9.84
C ARG A 57 3.27 4.47 10.46
N ILE A 58 2.27 5.29 10.13
CA ILE A 58 0.85 5.06 10.52
C ILE A 58 0.19 4.08 9.55
N LEU A 59 0.58 4.15 8.27
CA LEU A 59 0.11 3.24 7.24
C LEU A 59 1.30 2.68 6.48
N ASP A 60 1.34 1.35 6.39
CA ASP A 60 2.34 0.63 5.61
C ASP A 60 1.71 -0.46 4.72
N ILE A 61 2.43 -0.85 3.67
CA ILE A 61 2.06 -1.95 2.77
C ILE A 61 2.69 -3.24 3.33
N GLY A 62 1.87 -4.26 3.59
CA GLY A 62 2.34 -5.60 3.98
C GLY A 62 3.20 -6.20 2.88
N GLU A 63 4.37 -6.73 3.28
CA GLU A 63 5.50 -7.11 2.41
C GLU A 63 5.07 -7.60 1.01
N SER A 64 5.37 -6.77 0.01
CA SER A 64 5.35 -7.15 -1.40
C SER A 64 6.76 -7.54 -1.81
N HIS A 65 7.24 -8.69 -1.35
CA HIS A 65 8.40 -9.28 -2.00
C HIS A 65 7.91 -9.84 -3.34
N LEU A 66 8.05 -9.05 -4.41
CA LEU A 66 8.31 -9.45 -5.81
C LEU A 66 7.77 -8.41 -6.80
N ALA A 67 8.59 -7.39 -7.11
CA ALA A 67 8.85 -6.96 -8.49
C ALA A 67 9.96 -5.87 -8.54
N GLY A 68 11.21 -6.32 -8.75
CA GLY A 68 12.23 -5.57 -9.50
C GLY A 68 13.14 -4.58 -8.76
N ALA A 69 14.38 -5.00 -8.42
CA ALA A 69 15.65 -4.35 -8.82
C ALA A 69 16.85 -4.82 -7.97
N GLY A 70 17.81 -5.51 -8.62
CA GLY A 70 19.26 -5.35 -8.37
C GLY A 70 19.92 -5.80 -7.04
N GLY A 71 19.20 -6.23 -6.02
CA GLY A 71 19.78 -6.69 -4.75
C GLY A 71 20.11 -8.18 -4.77
N ARG A 72 21.39 -8.53 -4.64
CA ARG A 72 21.91 -9.90 -4.55
C ARG A 72 21.12 -10.71 -3.50
N VAL A 73 20.37 -11.71 -3.96
CA VAL A 73 19.64 -12.65 -3.11
C VAL A 73 20.66 -13.42 -2.26
N PRO A 74 20.57 -13.42 -0.92
CA PRO A 74 21.45 -14.26 -0.11
C PRO A 74 21.07 -15.72 -0.34
N ALA A 75 21.97 -16.48 -0.97
CA ALA A 75 21.83 -17.92 -1.15
C ALA A 75 22.00 -18.62 0.21
N GLY A 76 20.90 -18.78 0.95
CA GLY A 76 20.85 -19.51 2.21
C GLY A 76 19.56 -20.33 2.30
N PRO A 77 19.51 -21.36 3.18
CA PRO A 77 18.43 -22.36 3.23
C PRO A 77 17.06 -21.83 3.72
N HIS A 78 16.89 -20.52 3.90
CA HIS A 78 15.65 -19.86 4.31
C HIS A 78 14.86 -19.36 3.08
N LEU A 79 14.69 -20.24 2.08
CA LEU A 79 14.17 -19.92 0.73
C LEU A 79 12.67 -19.62 0.64
N PHE A 80 11.96 -19.55 1.75
CA PHE A 80 10.56 -19.17 1.75
C PHE A 80 10.34 -18.09 2.79
N PRO A 81 9.61 -16.99 2.48
CA PRO A 81 9.01 -16.20 3.55
C PRO A 81 8.25 -17.20 4.44
N PRO A 82 8.23 -17.01 5.78
CA PRO A 82 7.33 -17.76 6.63
C PRO A 82 5.97 -17.80 5.95
N THR A 83 5.41 -19.00 5.77
CA THR A 83 4.16 -19.25 5.04
C THR A 83 2.96 -18.45 5.58
N ASP A 84 3.14 -17.75 6.68
CA ASP A 84 2.16 -16.95 7.41
C ASP A 84 2.29 -15.43 7.17
N ILE A 85 3.22 -14.95 6.35
CA ILE A 85 3.31 -13.52 6.01
C ILE A 85 2.34 -13.21 4.86
N PRO A 86 1.33 -12.33 5.07
CA PRO A 86 0.42 -11.94 4.01
C PRO A 86 1.15 -11.07 2.97
N MET A 87 1.16 -11.53 1.71
CA MET A 87 1.84 -10.84 0.61
C MET A 87 0.86 -10.10 -0.30
N SER A 88 1.16 -8.83 -0.59
CA SER A 88 0.43 -8.07 -1.61
C SER A 88 0.74 -8.64 -3.01
N VAL A 89 -0.27 -8.73 -3.88
CA VAL A 89 -0.22 -9.35 -5.21
C VAL A 89 -0.65 -8.34 -6.27
N GLY A 90 0.06 -8.27 -7.39
CA GLY A 90 -0.35 -7.47 -8.56
C GLY A 90 -0.14 -5.96 -8.45
N ILE A 91 0.49 -5.49 -7.36
CA ILE A 91 0.92 -4.10 -7.22
C ILE A 91 2.28 -3.87 -7.86
N ILE A 92 2.47 -2.66 -8.40
CA ILE A 92 3.66 -2.20 -9.10
C ILE A 92 4.08 -0.86 -8.48
N ASP A 93 5.38 -0.63 -8.36
CA ASP A 93 5.97 0.59 -7.80
C ASP A 93 5.31 1.04 -6.47
N PRO A 94 5.25 0.17 -5.43
CA PRO A 94 4.75 0.58 -4.12
C PRO A 94 5.62 1.70 -3.55
N ARG A 95 4.99 2.79 -3.09
CA ARG A 95 5.65 3.96 -2.54
C ARG A 95 5.02 4.39 -1.23
N ALA A 96 5.88 4.62 -0.26
CA ALA A 96 5.52 5.11 1.07
C ALA A 96 6.40 6.33 1.38
N ASN A 97 5.90 7.53 1.09
CA ASN A 97 6.69 8.76 1.26
C ASN A 97 7.00 8.99 2.76
N PRO A 98 8.28 9.15 3.16
CA PRO A 98 8.65 9.41 4.56
C PRO A 98 7.97 10.64 5.17
N THR A 99 7.59 11.64 4.38
CA THR A 99 6.90 12.84 4.89
C THR A 99 5.39 12.65 5.04
N GLN A 100 4.81 11.61 4.43
CA GLN A 100 3.38 11.31 4.48
C GLN A 100 3.16 9.98 5.19
N LEU A 101 3.25 10.00 6.52
CA LEU A 101 3.29 8.81 7.39
C LEU A 101 2.01 7.97 7.33
N ASN A 102 0.89 8.56 6.91
CA ASN A 102 -0.43 7.94 6.83
C ASN A 102 -0.86 7.61 5.39
N THR A 103 0.06 7.68 4.43
CA THR A 103 -0.24 7.54 2.99
C THR A 103 0.67 6.51 2.34
N VAL A 104 0.09 5.69 1.46
CA VAL A 104 0.81 4.80 0.55
C VAL A 104 0.20 4.88 -0.84
N GLU A 105 1.01 4.68 -1.88
CA GLU A 105 0.54 4.68 -3.27
C GLU A 105 1.19 3.55 -4.07
N PHE A 106 0.48 3.05 -5.06
CA PHE A 106 0.96 1.98 -5.95
C PHE A 106 0.19 2.00 -7.26
N LEU A 107 0.76 1.36 -8.28
CA LEU A 107 0.13 1.09 -9.55
C LEU A 107 -0.41 -0.35 -9.57
N TRP A 108 -1.48 -0.59 -10.31
CA TRP A 108 -2.01 -1.94 -10.53
C TRP A 108 -2.73 -2.06 -11.87
N ASP A 109 -2.91 -3.28 -12.34
CA ASP A 109 -3.58 -3.60 -13.61
C ASP A 109 -5.04 -4.02 -13.33
N PRO A 110 -6.04 -3.24 -13.80
CA PRO A 110 -7.46 -3.57 -13.64
C PRO A 110 -7.88 -4.92 -14.22
N ALA A 111 -7.15 -5.42 -15.22
CA ALA A 111 -7.44 -6.71 -15.86
C ALA A 111 -6.86 -7.91 -15.08
N LYS A 112 -6.09 -7.68 -14.01
CA LYS A 112 -5.44 -8.73 -13.22
C LYS A 112 -5.97 -8.74 -11.80
N ARG A 113 -5.93 -9.94 -11.19
CA ARG A 113 -6.18 -10.09 -9.75
C ARG A 113 -5.11 -9.31 -8.98
N THR A 114 -5.55 -8.31 -8.25
CA THR A 114 -4.69 -7.47 -7.41
C THR A 114 -5.22 -7.44 -5.98
N SER A 115 -4.33 -7.60 -5.01
CA SER A 115 -4.66 -7.52 -3.59
C SER A 115 -3.53 -6.85 -2.82
N VAL A 116 -3.87 -5.99 -1.88
CA VAL A 116 -2.91 -5.22 -1.10
C VAL A 116 -3.14 -5.47 0.37
N PHE A 117 -2.11 -5.88 1.08
CA PHE A 117 -2.14 -5.92 2.52
C PHE A 117 -1.71 -4.57 3.07
N ILE A 118 -2.46 -4.04 4.03
CA ILE A 118 -2.11 -2.81 4.72
C ILE A 118 -2.02 -3.03 6.22
N GLN A 119 -1.09 -2.34 6.86
CA GLN A 119 -0.93 -2.34 8.31
C GLN A 119 -1.16 -0.93 8.86
N VAL A 120 -2.00 -0.85 9.90
CA VAL A 120 -2.32 0.37 10.68
C VAL A 120 -1.98 0.15 12.15
#